data_AF-A0A7S2CJT3-F1
#
_entry.id   AF-A0A7S2CJT3-F1
#
_cell.length_a   1.000
_cell.length_b   1.000
_cell.length_c   1.000
_cell.angle_alpha   90.00
_cell.angle_beta   90.00
_cell.angle_gamma   90.00
#
_symmetry.space_group_name_H-M   'P 1'
#
loop_
_entity.id
_entity.type
_entity.pdbx_description
1 polymer ?
#
loop_
_entity_poly.entity_id
_entity_poly.type
_entity_poly.pdbx_seq_one_letter_code
_entity_poly.pdbx_strand_id
1 'polypeptide(L)'
;VVHSAVGIVPSPVLTVFVQVLSRIFVVWGHLFWVPECQRHWSLFLIVLSWGITEVVRYLFYFFALLGPVPFPLFYVRYSLFMVLYPSGITGEIFQVLVGMGAHWKVAFPLWYRLSALGLLFYVPGAPGMILNMWVNRKRSFKKRKQEKKEPVGLVWPPGKKGDRSSTDTNRGVFAAAARAGPGGEEAAAKVQAER
;
A
#
# COMPACT_ATOMS: atom_id res chain seq x y z
N VAL A 1 7.09 -10.75 -7.00
CA VAL A 1 6.78 -10.24 -8.37
C VAL A 1 5.88 -11.20 -9.13
N VAL A 2 6.25 -12.47 -9.32
CA VAL A 2 5.45 -13.47 -10.05
C VAL A 2 4.04 -13.64 -9.47
N HIS A 3 3.90 -13.76 -8.15
CA HIS A 3 2.60 -13.87 -7.47
C HIS A 3 1.67 -12.66 -7.69
N SER A 4 2.22 -11.46 -7.93
CA SER A 4 1.43 -10.26 -8.25
C SER A 4 1.01 -10.26 -9.72
N ALA A 5 1.85 -10.78 -10.63
CA ALA A 5 1.54 -10.91 -12.05
C ALA A 5 0.44 -11.96 -12.32
N VAL A 6 0.41 -13.02 -11.51
CA VAL A 6 -0.60 -14.09 -11.59
C VAL A 6 -1.92 -13.69 -10.89
N GLY A 7 -2.00 -12.50 -10.28
CA GLY A 7 -3.24 -11.98 -9.69
C GLY A 7 -3.62 -12.58 -8.34
N ILE A 8 -2.73 -13.35 -7.70
CA ILE A 8 -2.95 -13.95 -6.38
C ILE A 8 -3.08 -12.86 -5.29
N VAL A 9 -2.46 -11.70 -5.51
CA VAL A 9 -2.55 -10.54 -4.61
C VAL A 9 -2.83 -9.27 -5.43
N PRO A 10 -3.84 -8.45 -5.08
CA PRO A 10 -4.11 -7.19 -5.75
C PRO A 10 -3.02 -6.18 -5.40
N SER A 11 -1.91 -6.23 -6.13
CA SER A 11 -0.79 -5.29 -5.99
C SER A 11 -0.33 -4.89 -7.39
N PRO A 12 -0.10 -3.59 -7.66
CA PRO A 12 0.36 -3.16 -8.97
C PRO A 12 1.74 -3.75 -9.26
N VAL A 13 1.80 -4.66 -10.24
CA VAL A 13 3.00 -5.44 -10.59
C VAL A 13 4.20 -4.52 -10.84
N LEU A 14 3.98 -3.43 -11.56
CA LEU A 14 5.01 -2.45 -11.88
C LEU A 14 5.61 -1.81 -10.62
N THR A 15 4.79 -1.47 -9.62
CA THR A 15 5.31 -0.86 -8.38
C THR A 15 6.13 -1.84 -7.55
N VAL A 16 5.71 -3.10 -7.50
CA VAL A 16 6.47 -4.16 -6.79
C VAL A 16 7.76 -4.46 -7.53
N PHE A 17 7.72 -4.49 -8.87
CA PHE A 17 8.89 -4.69 -9.71
C PHE A 17 9.92 -3.58 -9.51
N VAL A 18 9.54 -2.32 -9.60
CA VAL A 18 10.46 -1.17 -9.38
C VAL A 18 11.04 -1.20 -7.97
N GLN A 19 10.23 -1.51 -6.94
CA GLN A 19 10.70 -1.62 -5.56
C GLN A 19 11.76 -2.72 -5.38
N VAL A 20 11.55 -3.90 -5.97
CA VAL A 20 12.52 -5.01 -5.90
C VAL A 20 13.75 -4.70 -6.74
N LEU A 21 13.58 -4.17 -7.95
CA LEU A 21 14.67 -3.81 -8.85
C LEU A 21 15.59 -2.76 -8.21
N SER A 22 15.03 -1.75 -7.53
CA SER A 22 15.80 -0.75 -6.80
C SER A 22 16.69 -1.38 -5.72
N ARG A 23 16.19 -2.37 -4.98
CA ARG A 23 16.99 -3.05 -3.95
C ARG A 23 18.10 -3.92 -4.55
N ILE A 24 17.78 -4.64 -5.62
CA ILE A 24 18.77 -5.45 -6.35
C ILE A 24 19.87 -4.54 -6.92
N PHE A 25 19.50 -3.39 -7.47
CA PHE A 25 20.45 -2.42 -8.02
C PHE A 25 21.47 -1.95 -6.97
N VAL A 26 21.02 -1.66 -5.73
CA VAL A 26 21.92 -1.24 -4.65
C VAL A 26 22.76 -2.40 -4.13
N VAL A 27 22.12 -3.54 -3.82
CA VAL A 27 22.82 -4.69 -3.20
C VAL A 27 23.76 -5.38 -4.19
N TRP A 28 23.24 -5.77 -5.35
CA TRP A 28 24.03 -6.47 -6.35
C TRP A 28 24.88 -5.54 -7.19
N GLY A 29 24.37 -4.36 -7.56
CA GLY A 29 25.13 -3.44 -8.42
C GLY A 29 26.31 -2.77 -7.71
N HIS A 30 26.16 -2.44 -6.43
CA HIS A 30 27.17 -1.67 -5.68
C HIS A 30 27.77 -2.49 -4.54
N LEU A 31 26.93 -2.99 -3.64
CA LEU A 31 27.38 -3.63 -2.40
C LEU A 31 28.20 -4.92 -2.63
N PHE A 32 27.85 -5.70 -3.65
CA PHE A 32 28.54 -6.94 -3.99
C PHE A 32 29.86 -6.69 -4.73
N TRP A 33 29.88 -5.77 -5.70
CA TRP A 33 31.05 -5.53 -6.55
C TRP A 33 32.08 -4.56 -5.97
N VAL A 34 31.68 -3.70 -5.03
CA VAL A 34 32.54 -2.64 -4.49
C VAL A 34 32.81 -2.90 -3.00
N PRO A 35 34.03 -3.35 -2.63
CA PRO A 35 34.39 -3.57 -1.22
C PRO A 35 34.29 -2.30 -0.36
N GLU A 36 34.52 -1.12 -0.93
CA GLU A 36 34.42 0.17 -0.24
C GLU A 36 33.00 0.45 0.26
N CYS A 37 31.99 0.03 -0.49
CA CYS A 37 30.58 0.12 -0.11
C CYS A 37 30.25 -0.70 1.15
N GLN A 38 30.96 -1.82 1.36
CA GLN A 38 30.75 -2.70 2.53
C GLN A 38 31.34 -2.12 3.81
N ARG A 39 32.40 -1.32 3.69
CA ARG A 39 33.10 -0.69 4.84
C ARG A 39 32.50 0.66 5.21
N HIS A 40 31.66 1.22 4.34
CA HIS A 40 31.07 2.54 4.56
C HIS A 40 29.88 2.47 5.52
N TRP A 41 29.78 3.47 6.41
CA TRP A 41 28.74 3.56 7.44
C TRP A 41 27.30 3.58 6.88
N SER A 42 27.12 3.98 5.61
CA SER A 42 25.81 3.97 4.93
C SER A 42 25.22 2.57 4.83
N LEU A 43 26.04 1.50 4.85
CA LEU A 43 25.55 0.13 4.88
C LEU A 43 24.68 -0.11 6.13
N PHE A 44 25.15 0.35 7.29
CA PHE A 44 24.41 0.21 8.53
C PHE A 44 23.06 0.93 8.48
N LEU A 45 23.01 2.14 7.91
CA LEU A 45 21.75 2.87 7.72
C LEU A 45 20.75 2.10 6.86
N ILE A 46 21.19 1.57 5.71
CA ILE A 46 20.30 0.83 4.80
C ILE A 46 19.79 -0.43 5.49
N VAL A 47 20.69 -1.25 6.06
CA VAL A 47 20.33 -2.53 6.65
C VAL A 47 19.39 -2.34 7.83
N LEU A 48 19.67 -1.36 8.70
CA LEU A 48 18.81 -1.05 9.83
C LEU A 48 17.44 -0.54 9.37
N SER A 49 17.44 0.39 8.40
CA SER A 49 16.19 0.96 7.88
C SER A 49 15.33 -0.11 7.20
N TRP A 50 15.92 -0.90 6.31
CA TRP A 50 15.24 -1.98 5.63
C TRP A 50 14.76 -3.05 6.62
N GLY A 51 15.63 -3.49 7.54
CA GLY A 51 15.31 -4.50 8.54
C GLY A 51 14.12 -4.10 9.40
N ILE A 52 14.13 -2.91 10.00
CA ILE A 52 13.02 -2.44 10.84
C ILE A 52 11.73 -2.32 10.01
N THR A 53 11.79 -1.82 8.77
CA THR A 53 10.58 -1.73 7.93
C THR A 53 9.96 -3.10 7.61
N GLU A 54 10.79 -4.12 7.38
CA GLU A 54 10.32 -5.48 7.12
C GLU A 54 9.71 -6.10 8.37
N VAL A 55 10.36 -5.98 9.54
CA VAL A 55 9.84 -6.50 10.82
C VAL A 55 8.45 -5.96 11.11
N VAL A 56 8.27 -4.63 11.03
CA VAL A 56 6.96 -4.00 11.27
C VAL A 56 5.93 -4.41 10.22
N ARG A 57 6.35 -4.62 8.97
CA ARG A 57 5.46 -5.04 7.89
C ARG A 57 4.92 -6.44 8.12
N TYR A 58 5.80 -7.41 8.37
CA TYR A 58 5.40 -8.79 8.58
C TYR A 58 4.63 -8.96 9.88
N LEU A 59 4.99 -8.22 10.94
CA LEU A 59 4.21 -8.18 12.17
C LEU A 59 2.78 -7.69 11.91
N PHE A 60 2.61 -6.62 11.11
CA PHE A 60 1.28 -6.15 10.72
C PHE A 60 0.49 -7.19 9.92
N TYR A 61 1.12 -7.91 8.98
CA TYR A 61 0.45 -8.96 8.22
C TYR A 61 0.07 -10.15 9.10
N PHE A 62 0.92 -10.53 10.04
CA PHE A 62 0.61 -11.58 11.01
C PHE A 62 -0.63 -11.25 11.84
N PHE A 63 -0.70 -10.06 12.44
CA PHE A 63 -1.88 -9.65 13.20
C PHE A 63 -3.12 -9.46 12.31
N ALA A 64 -2.96 -9.04 11.06
CA ALA A 64 -4.08 -8.93 10.13
C ALA A 64 -4.69 -10.29 9.77
N LEU A 65 -3.93 -11.39 9.86
CA LEU A 65 -4.45 -12.75 9.69
C LEU A 65 -5.19 -13.24 10.95
N LEU A 66 -4.75 -12.84 12.14
CA LEU A 66 -5.35 -13.25 13.41
C LEU A 66 -6.61 -12.45 13.80
N GLY A 67 -6.81 -11.27 13.22
CA GLY A 67 -8.03 -10.46 13.43
C GLY A 67 -7.76 -8.95 13.51
N PRO A 68 -8.41 -8.22 14.43
CA PRO A 68 -8.27 -6.77 14.51
C PRO A 68 -6.86 -6.36 14.92
N VAL A 69 -6.17 -5.64 14.04
CA VAL A 69 -4.80 -5.18 14.30
C VAL A 69 -4.77 -4.17 15.46
N PRO A 70 -3.91 -4.37 16.47
CA PRO A 70 -3.79 -3.46 17.61
C PRO A 70 -3.36 -2.05 17.16
N PHE A 71 -3.92 -1.02 17.82
CA PHE A 71 -3.69 0.38 17.46
C PHE A 71 -2.21 0.80 17.49
N PRO A 72 -1.38 0.41 18.49
CA PRO A 72 0.03 0.75 18.50
C PRO A 72 0.78 0.26 17.25
N LEU A 73 0.50 -0.97 16.80
CA LEU A 73 1.14 -1.54 15.62
C LEU A 73 0.70 -0.83 14.33
N PHE A 74 -0.58 -0.47 14.24
CA PHE A 74 -1.08 0.38 13.16
C PHE A 74 -0.38 1.75 13.15
N TYR A 75 -0.27 2.39 14.31
CA TYR A 75 0.38 3.70 14.44
C TYR A 75 1.84 3.66 14.02
N VAL A 76 2.60 2.67 14.52
CA VAL A 76 4.01 2.47 14.17
C VAL A 76 4.13 2.25 12.66
N ARG A 77 3.36 1.33 12.07
CA ARG A 77 3.39 1.08 10.62
C ARG A 77 3.22 2.36 9.79
N TYR A 78 2.28 3.22 10.16
CA TYR A 78 1.96 4.42 9.38
C TYR A 78 2.69 5.69 9.83
N SER A 79 3.59 5.62 10.83
CA SER A 79 4.36 6.80 11.29
C SER A 79 5.87 6.58 11.18
N LEU A 80 6.32 5.33 11.22
CA LEU A 80 7.74 4.96 11.15
C LEU A 80 8.42 5.35 9.83
N PHE A 81 7.64 5.50 8.75
CA PHE A 81 8.17 6.01 7.48
C PHE A 81 8.78 7.42 7.60
N MET A 82 8.37 8.23 8.57
CA MET A 82 8.92 9.59 8.71
C MET A 82 10.41 9.59 9.07
N VAL A 83 10.89 8.55 9.76
CA VAL A 83 12.28 8.40 10.17
C VAL A 83 13.02 7.45 9.25
N LEU A 84 12.44 6.27 8.98
CA LEU A 84 13.13 5.22 8.22
C LEU A 84 13.26 5.52 6.72
N TYR A 85 12.39 6.37 6.18
CA TYR A 85 12.41 6.69 4.76
C TYR A 85 13.54 7.68 4.43
N PRO A 86 13.72 8.79 5.16
CA PRO A 86 14.90 9.64 4.99
C PRO A 86 16.22 8.90 5.27
N SER A 87 16.28 8.08 6.33
CA SER A 87 17.51 7.32 6.63
C SER A 87 17.82 6.27 5.55
N GLY A 88 16.80 5.58 5.02
CA GLY A 88 16.96 4.62 3.94
C GLY A 88 17.40 5.26 2.63
N ILE A 89 16.72 6.33 2.19
CA ILE A 89 17.07 7.08 0.96
C ILE A 89 18.49 7.63 1.06
N THR A 90 18.83 8.23 2.20
CA THR A 90 20.17 8.79 2.43
C THR A 90 21.22 7.69 2.33
N GLY A 91 21.00 6.55 2.99
CA GLY A 91 21.88 5.40 2.92
C GLY A 91 22.08 4.89 1.47
N GLU A 92 20.99 4.76 0.70
CA GLU A 92 21.03 4.31 -0.70
C GLU A 92 21.81 5.28 -1.59
N ILE A 93 21.59 6.60 -1.46
CA ILE A 93 22.32 7.61 -2.21
C ILE A 93 23.82 7.53 -1.91
N PHE A 94 24.21 7.44 -0.63
CA PHE A 94 25.62 7.33 -0.27
C PHE A 94 26.27 6.04 -0.80
N GLN A 95 25.55 4.91 -0.78
CA GLN A 95 26.05 3.67 -1.37
C GLN A 95 26.30 3.81 -2.87
N VAL A 96 25.37 4.44 -3.59
CA VAL A 96 25.53 4.66 -5.03
C VAL A 96 26.69 5.62 -5.32
N LEU A 97 26.83 6.71 -4.55
CA LEU A 97 27.94 7.66 -4.71
C LEU A 97 29.32 7.03 -4.44
N VAL A 98 29.45 6.24 -3.37
CA VAL A 98 30.69 5.53 -3.06
C VAL A 98 31.02 4.52 -4.16
N GLY A 99 30.02 3.73 -4.60
CA GLY A 99 30.23 2.76 -5.67
C GLY A 99 30.58 3.42 -7.00
N MET A 100 29.97 4.55 -7.36
CA MET A 100 30.34 5.33 -8.53
C MET A 100 31.81 5.77 -8.51
N GLY A 101 32.33 6.16 -7.34
CA GLY A 101 33.74 6.49 -7.18
C GLY A 101 34.68 5.31 -7.45
N ALA A 102 34.28 4.08 -7.08
CA ALA A 102 35.02 2.87 -7.39
C ALA A 102 34.90 2.48 -8.86
N HIS A 103 33.71 2.54 -9.46
CA HIS A 103 33.48 2.22 -10.87
C HIS A 103 34.23 3.17 -11.82
N TRP A 104 34.45 4.43 -11.41
CA TRP A 104 35.30 5.37 -12.13
C TRP A 104 36.77 4.91 -12.18
N LYS A 105 37.30 4.40 -11.07
CA LYS A 105 38.69 3.92 -10.97
C LYS A 105 38.96 2.65 -11.77
N VAL A 106 37.97 1.76 -11.84
CA VAL A 106 38.08 0.46 -12.54
C VAL A 106 37.64 0.55 -14.01
N ALA A 107 37.35 1.76 -14.52
CA ALA A 107 36.93 2.01 -15.90
C ALA A 107 35.72 1.15 -16.34
N PHE A 108 34.67 1.10 -15.51
CA PHE A 108 33.36 0.56 -15.90
C PHE A 108 32.39 1.71 -16.29
N PRO A 109 32.52 2.31 -17.49
CA PRO A 109 31.80 3.52 -17.87
C PRO A 109 30.29 3.31 -17.97
N LEU A 110 29.83 2.09 -18.31
CA LEU A 110 28.41 1.78 -18.40
C LEU A 110 27.75 1.84 -17.02
N TRP A 111 28.34 1.19 -16.01
CA TRP A 111 27.81 1.18 -14.64
C TRP A 111 27.79 2.57 -14.03
N TYR A 112 28.85 3.36 -14.23
CA TYR A 112 28.90 4.75 -13.79
C TYR A 112 27.76 5.59 -14.39
N ARG A 113 27.50 5.47 -15.71
CA ARG A 113 26.42 6.19 -16.40
C ARG A 113 25.03 5.75 -15.92
N LEU A 114 24.82 4.46 -15.70
CA LEU A 114 23.56 3.93 -15.17
C LEU A 114 23.30 4.42 -13.74
N SER A 115 24.31 4.43 -12.88
CA SER A 115 24.21 4.95 -11.51
C SER A 115 23.97 6.46 -11.47
N ALA A 116 24.62 7.23 -12.34
CA ALA A 116 24.38 8.66 -12.48
C ALA A 116 22.93 8.96 -12.93
N LEU A 117 22.44 8.23 -13.92
CA LEU A 117 21.05 8.33 -14.39
C LEU A 117 20.06 7.91 -13.30
N GLY A 118 20.37 6.84 -12.56
CA GLY A 118 19.59 6.39 -11.41
C GLY A 118 19.45 7.48 -10.35
N LEU A 119 20.56 8.12 -9.95
CA LEU A 119 20.55 9.24 -9.00
C LEU A 119 19.79 10.46 -9.53
N LEU A 120 19.93 10.79 -10.82
CA LEU A 120 19.23 11.90 -11.46
C LEU A 120 17.72 11.78 -11.35
N PHE A 121 17.17 10.57 -11.49
CA PHE A 121 15.73 10.34 -11.32
C PHE A 121 15.32 10.11 -9.85
N TYR A 122 16.20 9.48 -9.06
CA TYR A 122 15.90 9.10 -7.67
C TYR A 122 15.85 10.30 -6.72
N VAL A 123 16.81 11.23 -6.81
CA VAL A 123 16.87 12.39 -5.90
C VAL A 123 15.65 13.32 -6.06
N PRO A 124 15.20 13.67 -7.28
CA PRO A 124 13.96 14.44 -7.46
C PRO A 124 12.70 13.63 -7.17
N GLY A 125 12.72 12.30 -7.36
CA GLY A 125 11.60 11.42 -7.09
C GLY A 125 11.35 11.16 -5.60
N ALA A 126 12.39 11.20 -4.77
CA ALA A 126 12.35 10.90 -3.35
C ALA A 126 11.32 11.74 -2.55
N PRO A 127 11.25 13.08 -2.70
CA PRO A 127 10.21 13.87 -2.04
C PRO A 127 8.79 13.46 -2.42
N GLY A 128 8.54 13.16 -3.70
CA GLY A 128 7.23 12.72 -4.19
C GLY A 128 6.79 11.40 -3.53
N MET A 129 7.72 10.47 -3.34
CA MET A 129 7.46 9.20 -2.66
C MET A 129 7.08 9.40 -1.18
N ILE A 130 7.76 10.32 -0.47
CA ILE A 130 7.44 10.67 0.92
C ILE A 130 6.04 11.28 1.04
N LEU A 131 5.71 12.23 0.15
CA LEU A 131 4.40 12.88 0.12
C LEU A 131 3.27 11.88 -0.13
N ASN A 132 3.49 10.94 -1.05
CA ASN A 132 2.54 9.85 -1.33
C ASN A 132 2.28 9.00 -0.08
N MET A 133 3.31 8.67 0.71
CA MET A 133 3.15 7.95 1.98
C MET A 133 2.38 8.76 3.02
N TRP A 134 2.54 10.08 3.02
CA TRP A 134 1.79 10.98 3.89
C TRP A 134 0.30 11.01 3.55
N VAL A 135 -0.04 11.01 2.25
CA VAL A 135 -1.42 10.86 1.77
C VAL A 135 -1.98 9.49 2.16
N ASN A 136 -1.19 8.42 2.02
CA ASN A 136 -1.58 7.06 2.41
C ASN A 136 -1.86 6.94 3.91
N ARG A 137 -1.06 7.60 4.76
CA ARG A 137 -1.30 7.71 6.20
C ARG A 137 -2.66 8.36 6.45
N LYS A 138 -2.90 9.57 5.92
CA LYS A 138 -4.18 10.28 6.09
C LYS A 138 -5.39 9.44 5.67
N ARG A 139 -5.29 8.76 4.53
CA ARG A 139 -6.34 7.86 4.03
C ARG A 139 -6.58 6.67 4.96
N SER A 140 -5.52 6.05 5.48
CA SER A 140 -5.62 4.89 6.37
C SER A 140 -6.24 5.25 7.73
N PHE A 141 -5.85 6.40 8.30
CA PHE A 141 -6.45 6.91 9.53
C PHE A 141 -7.93 7.30 9.33
N LYS A 142 -8.28 7.90 8.19
CA LYS A 142 -9.69 8.20 7.86
C LYS A 142 -10.54 6.94 7.77
N LYS A 143 -10.05 5.89 7.12
CA LYS A 143 -10.74 4.59 7.00
C LYS A 143 -10.96 3.91 8.35
N ARG A 144 -10.02 4.05 9.29
CA ARG A 144 -10.16 3.47 10.64
C ARG A 144 -11.09 4.29 11.55
N LYS A 145 -11.12 5.62 11.38
CA LYS A 145 -12.05 6.51 12.11
C LYS A 145 -13.50 6.36 11.62
N GLN A 146 -13.69 6.03 10.35
CA GLN A 146 -14.98 5.54 9.88
C GLN A 146 -15.21 4.16 10.50
N GLU A 147 -15.85 4.12 11.66
CA GLU A 147 -16.46 2.88 12.14
C GLU A 147 -17.29 2.31 10.99
N LYS A 148 -17.12 1.02 10.72
CA LYS A 148 -18.12 0.26 9.99
C LYS A 148 -19.37 0.35 10.86
N LYS A 149 -20.25 1.31 10.57
CA LYS A 149 -21.62 1.26 11.05
C LYS A 149 -22.18 -0.02 10.47
N GLU A 150 -22.25 -1.06 11.29
CA GLU A 150 -23.03 -2.22 10.93
C GLU A 150 -24.44 -1.71 10.63
N PRO A 151 -25.07 -2.17 9.54
CA PRO A 151 -26.44 -1.81 9.26
C PRO A 151 -27.29 -2.27 10.45
N VAL A 152 -27.67 -1.34 11.33
CA VAL A 152 -28.58 -1.63 12.45
C VAL A 152 -29.99 -1.65 11.85
N GLY A 153 -30.49 -2.86 11.60
CA GLY A 153 -31.81 -3.11 11.02
C GLY A 153 -31.78 -3.60 9.57
N LEU A 154 -32.95 -3.63 8.93
CA LEU A 154 -33.10 -4.06 7.55
C LEU A 154 -32.53 -2.99 6.60
N VAL A 155 -31.31 -3.21 6.09
CA VAL A 155 -30.69 -2.30 5.11
C VAL A 155 -30.85 -2.84 3.71
N TRP A 156 -31.48 -2.03 2.89
CA TRP A 156 -31.72 -2.26 1.49
C TRP A 156 -30.41 -2.19 0.69
N PRO A 157 -30.12 -3.15 -0.20
CA PRO A 157 -28.93 -3.08 -1.05
C PRO A 157 -28.97 -1.80 -1.91
N PRO A 158 -27.87 -1.05 -2.02
CA PRO A 158 -27.82 0.09 -2.91
C PRO A 158 -27.92 -0.40 -4.37
N GLY A 159 -28.81 0.22 -5.15
CA GLY A 159 -28.90 0.05 -6.60
C GLY A 159 -27.63 0.57 -7.29
N LYS A 160 -27.51 0.31 -8.59
CA LYS A 160 -26.32 0.65 -9.41
C LYS A 160 -25.92 2.13 -9.38
N LYS A 161 -26.81 3.04 -8.97
CA LYS A 161 -26.57 4.49 -8.83
C LYS A 161 -26.47 4.98 -7.39
N GLY A 162 -26.48 4.09 -6.40
CA GLY A 162 -26.43 4.45 -4.97
C GLY A 162 -27.80 4.73 -4.33
N ASP A 163 -28.89 4.62 -5.09
CA ASP A 163 -30.26 4.71 -4.55
C ASP A 163 -30.63 3.44 -3.78
N ARG A 164 -31.47 3.56 -2.77
CA ARG A 164 -31.93 2.42 -1.96
C ARG A 164 -32.78 1.50 -2.85
N SER A 165 -32.30 0.31 -3.17
CA SER A 165 -33.04 -0.64 -4.02
C SER A 165 -33.42 -1.88 -3.20
N SER A 166 -34.67 -2.30 -3.33
CA SER A 166 -35.19 -3.47 -2.64
C SER A 166 -34.92 -4.74 -3.46
N THR A 167 -34.31 -5.76 -2.84
CA THR A 167 -34.20 -7.09 -3.47
C THR A 167 -35.60 -7.63 -3.79
N ASP A 168 -35.74 -8.37 -4.89
CA ASP A 168 -37.03 -8.91 -5.34
C ASP A 168 -37.72 -9.75 -4.24
N THR A 169 -36.94 -10.52 -3.48
CA THR A 169 -37.42 -11.28 -2.32
C THR A 169 -38.05 -10.39 -1.26
N ASN A 170 -37.39 -9.28 -0.92
CA ASN A 170 -37.89 -8.36 0.09
C ASN A 170 -39.12 -7.59 -0.43
N ARG A 171 -39.14 -7.18 -1.71
CA ARG A 171 -40.35 -6.61 -2.33
C ARG A 171 -41.55 -7.55 -2.22
N GLY A 172 -41.33 -8.85 -2.42
CA GLY A 172 -42.36 -9.87 -2.22
C GLY A 172 -42.88 -9.92 -0.78
N VAL A 173 -41.99 -9.86 0.21
CA VAL A 173 -42.37 -9.85 1.64
C VAL A 173 -43.17 -8.59 2.00
N PHE A 174 -42.73 -7.40 1.56
CA PHE A 174 -43.45 -6.16 1.84
C PHE A 174 -44.77 -6.06 1.07
N ALA A 175 -44.85 -6.56 -0.15
CA ALA A 175 -46.10 -6.66 -0.89
C ALA A 175 -47.09 -7.59 -0.17
N ALA A 176 -46.64 -8.74 0.34
CA ALA A 176 -47.46 -9.66 1.12
C ALA A 176 -47.94 -9.02 2.45
N ALA A 177 -47.06 -8.31 3.15
CA ALA A 177 -47.41 -7.57 4.37
C ALA A 177 -48.38 -6.42 4.09
N ALA A 178 -48.19 -5.68 2.98
CA ALA A 178 -49.09 -4.60 2.56
C ALA A 178 -50.47 -5.12 2.14
N ARG A 179 -50.55 -6.30 1.50
CA ARG A 179 -51.82 -6.98 1.20
C ARG A 179 -52.61 -7.33 2.46
N ALA A 180 -51.92 -7.72 3.53
CA ALA A 180 -52.54 -8.05 4.82
C ALA A 180 -52.87 -6.81 5.68
N GLY A 181 -52.40 -5.63 5.29
CA GLY A 181 -52.61 -4.38 6.01
C GLY A 181 -53.80 -3.55 5.49
N PRO A 182 -54.06 -2.38 6.10
CA PRO A 182 -55.21 -1.52 5.77
C PRO A 182 -55.17 -0.93 4.34
N GLY A 183 -54.03 -1.02 3.66
CA GLY A 183 -53.86 -0.58 2.27
C GLY A 183 -54.15 -1.64 1.20
N GLY A 184 -54.43 -2.89 1.59
CA GLY A 184 -54.86 -3.98 0.71
C GLY A 184 -53.95 -4.23 -0.51
N GLU A 185 -54.55 -4.67 -1.62
CA GLU A 185 -53.80 -4.97 -2.85
C GLU A 185 -53.19 -3.73 -3.51
N GLU A 186 -53.79 -2.54 -3.33
CA GLU A 186 -53.34 -1.31 -3.96
C GLU A 186 -51.98 -0.84 -3.38
N ALA A 187 -51.80 -0.96 -2.07
CA ALA A 187 -50.53 -0.67 -1.42
C ALA A 187 -49.43 -1.68 -1.83
N ALA A 188 -49.81 -2.96 -2.01
CA ALA A 188 -48.88 -3.99 -2.46
C ALA A 188 -48.40 -3.78 -3.90
N ALA A 189 -49.27 -3.29 -4.78
CA ALA A 189 -48.92 -2.95 -6.16
C ALA A 189 -47.93 -1.76 -6.22
N LYS A 190 -48.11 -0.75 -5.37
CA LYS A 190 -47.18 0.40 -5.27
C LYS A 190 -45.78 -0.02 -4.83
N VAL A 191 -45.68 -0.95 -3.87
CA VAL A 191 -44.40 -1.51 -3.40
C VAL A 191 -43.68 -2.34 -4.48
N GLN A 192 -44.41 -3.03 -5.34
CA GLN A 192 -43.81 -3.76 -6.46
C GLN A 192 -43.37 -2.84 -7.61
N ALA A 193 -43.98 -1.66 -7.74
CA ALA A 193 -43.69 -0.69 -8.79
C ALA A 193 -42.47 0.21 -8.51
N GLU A 194 -42.01 0.33 -7.26
CA GLU A 194 -40.76 1.05 -6.94
C GLU A 194 -39.53 0.30 -7.50
N ARG A 195 -38.73 1.00 -8.33
CA ARG A 195 -37.48 0.54 -8.95
C ARG A 195 -36.26 1.21 -8.34
#